data_AF-A0AAD9IWL4-F1
#
_entry.id   AF-A0AAD9IWL4-F1
#
_cell.length_a   1.000
_cell.length_b   1.000
_cell.length_c   1.000
_cell.angle_alpha   90.00
_cell.angle_beta   90.00
_cell.angle_gamma   90.00
#
_symmetry.space_group_name_H-M   'P 1'
#
loop_
_entity.id
_entity.type
_entity.pdbx_description
1 polymer ?
#
loop_
_entity_poly.entity_id
_entity_poly.type
_entity_poly.pdbx_seq_one_letter_code
_entity_poly.pdbx_strand_id
1 'polypeptide(L)'
;MASFEAIAVHLHPFLVIFQTDNALLPFVCTQLHIIITGLLKHIVKSSVLDDAHTVTQLLKIKYEDPEHCVRPAKVDIGYVAENQLKQLGQKKKLSDVRVFAFREECMAFMKAIIAKTPIAH
;
A
#
# COMPACT_ATOMS: atom_id res chain seq x y z
N MET A 1 12.32 3.66 6.65
CA MET A 1 11.69 2.91 7.77
C MET A 1 10.19 3.14 7.86
N ALA A 2 9.66 4.37 7.75
CA ALA A 2 8.22 4.62 7.90
C ALA A 2 7.31 4.01 6.79
N SER A 3 7.79 3.88 5.55
CA SER A 3 7.09 3.15 4.49
C SER A 3 6.96 1.65 4.76
N PHE A 4 7.94 1.06 5.48
CA PHE A 4 7.84 -0.33 5.93
C PHE A 4 6.77 -0.49 7.00
N GLU A 5 6.65 0.47 7.91
CA GLU A 5 5.63 0.45 8.95
C GLU A 5 4.21 0.51 8.36
N ALA A 6 3.99 1.36 7.35
CA ALA A 6 2.71 1.44 6.63
C ALA A 6 2.29 0.11 6.00
N ILE A 7 3.24 -0.63 5.44
CA ILE A 7 3.02 -1.97 4.87
C ILE A 7 2.87 -3.03 5.98
N ALA A 8 3.68 -2.94 7.03
CA ALA A 8 3.68 -3.90 8.13
C ALA A 8 2.33 -3.93 8.87
N VAL A 9 1.64 -2.78 8.97
CA VAL A 9 0.27 -2.72 9.52
C VAL A 9 -0.71 -3.63 8.77
N HIS A 10 -0.50 -3.86 7.48
CA HIS A 10 -1.34 -4.78 6.69
C HIS A 10 -0.84 -6.22 6.72
N LEU A 11 0.48 -6.44 6.60
CA LEU A 11 1.05 -7.79 6.51
C LEU A 11 1.09 -8.51 7.86
N HIS A 12 1.41 -7.80 8.95
CA HIS A 12 1.64 -8.42 10.25
C HIS A 12 0.39 -9.15 10.80
N PRO A 13 -0.82 -8.54 10.82
CA PRO A 13 -2.01 -9.24 11.32
C PRO A 13 -2.33 -10.51 10.56
N PHE A 14 -2.14 -10.50 9.23
CA PHE A 14 -2.33 -11.69 8.40
C PHE A 14 -1.36 -12.81 8.77
N LEU A 15 -0.08 -12.49 8.85
CA LEU A 15 0.95 -13.47 9.18
C LEU A 15 0.69 -14.07 10.56
N VAL A 16 0.31 -13.26 11.55
CA VAL A 16 -0.04 -13.74 12.89
C VAL A 16 -1.21 -14.72 12.84
N ILE A 17 -2.27 -14.42 12.08
CA ILE A 17 -3.44 -15.28 11.95
C ILE A 17 -3.07 -16.64 11.34
N PHE A 18 -2.33 -16.65 10.22
CA PHE A 18 -2.03 -17.87 9.46
C PHE A 18 -0.76 -18.61 9.91
N GLN A 19 -0.05 -18.12 10.92
CA GLN A 19 1.03 -18.83 11.61
C GLN A 19 0.54 -19.51 12.90
N THR A 20 -0.75 -19.83 12.99
CA THR A 20 -1.34 -20.60 14.10
C THR A 20 -1.82 -21.97 13.63
N ASP A 21 -1.95 -22.93 14.55
CA ASP A 21 -2.47 -24.28 14.26
C ASP A 21 -4.00 -24.34 14.06
N ASN A 22 -4.66 -23.19 13.94
CA ASN A 22 -6.11 -23.12 13.75
C ASN A 22 -6.49 -23.43 12.30
N ALA A 23 -7.62 -24.11 12.09
CA ALA A 23 -8.17 -24.40 10.77
C ALA A 23 -8.78 -23.13 10.11
N LEU A 24 -7.92 -22.20 9.70
CA LEU A 24 -8.30 -20.88 9.19
C LEU A 24 -8.44 -20.83 7.66
N LEU A 25 -8.26 -21.97 6.98
CA LEU A 25 -8.39 -22.11 5.52
C LEU A 25 -9.67 -21.46 4.94
N PRO A 26 -10.86 -21.58 5.58
CA PRO A 26 -12.07 -20.93 5.07
C PRO A 26 -12.00 -19.39 5.03
N PHE A 27 -11.12 -18.77 5.82
CA PHE A 27 -11.01 -17.32 5.94
C PHE A 27 -9.88 -16.73 5.09
N VAL A 28 -9.07 -17.56 4.43
CA VAL A 28 -7.92 -17.13 3.62
C VAL A 28 -8.34 -16.11 2.56
N CYS A 29 -9.42 -16.38 1.82
CA CYS A 29 -9.90 -15.48 0.77
C CYS A 29 -10.27 -14.09 1.31
N THR A 30 -10.98 -14.04 2.45
CA THR A 30 -11.38 -12.79 3.10
C THR A 30 -10.16 -12.02 3.61
N GLN A 31 -9.21 -12.71 4.22
CA GLN A 31 -8.01 -12.08 4.75
C GLN A 31 -7.09 -11.57 3.63
N LEU A 32 -6.93 -12.34 2.54
CA LEU A 32 -6.24 -11.90 1.34
C LEU A 32 -6.91 -10.65 0.75
N HIS A 33 -8.24 -10.62 0.64
CA HIS A 33 -8.96 -9.43 0.19
C HIS A 33 -8.60 -8.19 1.01
N ILE A 34 -8.60 -8.31 2.34
CA ILE A 34 -8.30 -7.20 3.26
C ILE A 34 -6.88 -6.67 3.02
N ILE A 35 -5.88 -7.54 2.94
CA ILE A 35 -4.47 -7.12 2.79
C ILE A 35 -4.21 -6.53 1.42
N ILE A 36 -4.70 -7.19 0.36
CA ILE A 36 -4.51 -6.74 -1.01
C ILE A 36 -5.11 -5.35 -1.20
N THR A 37 -6.34 -5.15 -0.72
CA THR A 37 -6.99 -3.83 -0.71
C THR A 37 -6.20 -2.83 0.13
N GLY A 38 -5.74 -3.28 1.32
CA GLY A 38 -4.94 -2.50 2.25
C GLY A 38 -3.63 -2.01 1.65
N LEU A 39 -2.97 -2.80 0.81
CA LEU A 39 -1.74 -2.42 0.11
C LEU A 39 -2.02 -1.52 -1.10
N LEU A 40 -3.02 -1.87 -1.92
CA LEU A 40 -3.35 -1.12 -3.13
C LEU A 40 -3.85 0.30 -2.83
N LYS A 41 -4.57 0.52 -1.71
CA LYS A 41 -5.10 1.85 -1.34
C LYS A 41 -4.05 2.94 -1.22
N HIS A 42 -2.79 2.58 -1.00
CA HIS A 42 -1.70 3.55 -0.86
C HIS A 42 -1.28 4.16 -2.19
N ILE A 43 -1.52 3.47 -3.31
CA ILE A 43 -1.02 3.86 -4.64
C ILE A 43 -2.10 3.89 -5.73
N VAL A 44 -3.23 3.21 -5.55
CA VAL A 44 -4.34 3.14 -6.51
C VAL A 44 -5.41 4.18 -6.14
N LYS A 45 -6.03 4.79 -7.15
CA LYS A 45 -7.16 5.72 -6.97
C LYS A 45 -8.32 5.00 -6.26
N SER A 46 -8.99 5.67 -5.32
CA SER A 46 -10.15 5.10 -4.62
C SER A 46 -11.25 4.66 -5.59
N SER A 47 -11.52 5.43 -6.65
CA SER A 47 -12.51 5.08 -7.68
C SER A 47 -12.24 3.71 -8.33
N VAL A 48 -10.97 3.37 -8.58
CA VAL A 48 -10.59 2.08 -9.20
C VAL A 48 -10.71 0.93 -8.20
N LEU A 49 -10.49 1.19 -6.91
CA LEU A 49 -10.66 0.20 -5.85
C LEU A 49 -12.12 -0.05 -5.51
N ASP A 50 -12.92 1.01 -5.49
CA ASP A 50 -14.36 0.94 -5.20
C ASP A 50 -15.10 0.13 -6.28
N ASP A 51 -14.62 0.17 -7.53
CA ASP A 51 -15.14 -0.63 -8.65
C ASP A 51 -14.77 -2.14 -8.56
N ALA A 52 -13.84 -2.52 -7.67
CA ALA A 52 -13.38 -3.89 -7.50
C ALA A 52 -14.06 -4.59 -6.32
N HIS A 53 -15.21 -5.22 -6.57
CA HIS A 53 -16.03 -5.87 -5.53
C HIS A 53 -15.63 -7.31 -5.19
N THR A 54 -14.73 -7.90 -5.96
CA THR A 54 -14.29 -9.30 -5.78
C THR A 54 -12.77 -9.38 -5.72
N VAL A 55 -12.24 -10.41 -5.06
CA VAL A 55 -10.79 -10.69 -5.02
C VAL A 55 -10.22 -10.74 -6.44
N THR A 56 -10.89 -11.44 -7.35
CA THR A 56 -10.45 -11.56 -8.75
C THR A 56 -10.41 -10.21 -9.48
N GLN A 57 -11.29 -9.26 -9.17
CA GLN A 57 -11.24 -7.91 -9.73
C GLN A 57 -10.07 -7.11 -9.16
N LEU A 58 -9.83 -7.19 -7.84
CA LEU A 58 -8.68 -6.56 -7.20
C LEU A 58 -7.36 -7.06 -7.79
N LEU A 59 -7.25 -8.37 -8.03
CA LEU A 59 -6.07 -8.99 -8.65
C LEU A 59 -5.81 -8.49 -10.08
N LYS A 60 -6.85 -8.05 -10.79
CA LYS A 60 -6.76 -7.56 -12.18
C LYS A 60 -6.43 -6.06 -12.29
N ILE A 61 -6.37 -5.35 -11.17
CA ILE A 61 -6.03 -3.93 -11.18
C ILE A 61 -4.59 -3.77 -11.65
N LYS A 62 -4.42 -3.08 -12.79
CA LYS A 62 -3.10 -2.73 -13.32
C LYS A 62 -2.53 -1.56 -12.54
N TYR A 63 -1.87 -1.83 -11.42
CA TYR A 63 -1.19 -0.84 -10.57
C TYR A 63 0.10 -0.28 -11.19
N GLU A 64 0.52 -0.80 -12.34
CA GLU A 64 1.60 -0.23 -13.14
C GLU A 64 1.11 0.92 -14.02
N ASP A 65 -0.18 0.91 -14.37
CA ASP A 65 -0.81 1.93 -15.19
C ASP A 65 -0.95 3.25 -14.42
N PRO A 66 -0.34 4.36 -14.88
CA PRO A 66 -0.48 5.67 -14.25
C PRO A 66 -1.95 6.13 -14.16
N GLU A 67 -2.83 5.67 -15.06
CA GLU A 67 -4.25 6.03 -15.05
C GLU A 67 -5.01 5.41 -13.87
N HIS A 68 -4.56 4.27 -13.35
CA HIS A 68 -5.16 3.68 -12.15
C HIS A 68 -4.53 4.20 -10.86
N CYS A 69 -3.34 4.81 -10.95
CA CYS A 69 -2.58 5.24 -9.80
C CYS A 69 -2.88 6.67 -9.35
N VAL A 70 -2.68 6.94 -8.07
CA VAL A 70 -2.61 8.31 -7.57
C VAL A 70 -1.31 8.97 -8.05
N ARG A 71 -1.32 10.31 -8.15
CA ARG A 71 -0.08 11.06 -8.42
C ARG A 71 0.90 10.85 -7.26
N PRO A 72 2.23 10.86 -7.48
CA PRO A 72 3.22 10.69 -6.41
C PRO A 72 2.99 11.60 -5.21
N ALA A 73 2.60 12.85 -5.43
CA ALA A 73 2.28 13.80 -4.37
C ALA A 73 1.14 13.37 -3.42
N LYS A 74 0.25 12.47 -3.86
CA LYS A 74 -0.90 11.95 -3.11
C LYS A 74 -0.73 10.52 -2.61
N VAL A 75 0.44 9.91 -2.82
CA VAL A 75 0.75 8.57 -2.30
C VAL A 75 0.66 8.57 -0.78
N ASP A 76 -0.10 7.65 -0.22
CA ASP A 76 -0.18 7.48 1.24
C ASP A 76 1.07 6.76 1.74
N ILE A 77 1.97 7.52 2.35
CA ILE A 77 3.24 7.04 2.91
C ILE A 77 3.11 6.62 4.40
N GLY A 78 1.90 6.64 4.95
CA GLY A 78 1.61 6.34 6.34
C GLY A 78 1.73 7.54 7.28
N TYR A 79 1.01 7.47 8.40
CA TYR A 79 0.86 8.55 9.37
C TYR A 79 2.20 9.07 9.92
N VAL A 80 3.10 8.16 10.30
CA VAL A 80 4.40 8.51 10.89
C VAL A 80 5.26 9.28 9.89
N ALA A 81 5.33 8.82 8.63
CA ALA A 81 6.09 9.48 7.58
C ALA A 81 5.49 10.86 7.25
N GLU A 82 4.17 10.96 7.12
CA GLU A 82 3.48 12.23 6.88
C GLU A 82 3.76 13.25 7.99
N ASN A 83 3.71 12.82 9.26
CA ASN A 83 3.98 13.70 10.39
C ASN A 83 5.44 14.19 10.39
N GLN A 84 6.40 13.32 10.09
CA GLN A 84 7.81 13.69 9.97
C GLN A 84 8.06 14.69 8.83
N LEU A 85 7.48 14.47 7.64
CA LEU A 85 7.61 15.39 6.52
C LEU A 85 7.01 16.76 6.85
N LYS A 86 5.84 16.81 7.50
CA LYS A 86 5.22 18.08 7.95
C LYS A 86 6.13 18.84 8.92
N GLN A 87 6.71 18.17 9.91
CA GLN A 87 7.62 18.80 10.87
C GLN A 87 8.90 19.32 10.21
N LEU A 88 9.47 18.59 9.25
CA LEU A 88 10.66 19.02 8.52
C LEU A 88 10.38 20.18 7.55
N GLY A 89 9.19 20.19 6.93
CA GLY A 89 8.70 21.29 6.10
C GLY A 89 8.49 22.59 6.89
N GLN A 90 7.88 22.51 8.08
CA GLN A 90 7.72 23.66 8.97
C GLN A 90 9.06 24.28 9.39
N LYS A 91 10.10 23.45 9.54
CA LYS A 91 11.47 23.89 9.85
C LYS A 91 12.23 24.41 8.61
N LYS A 92 11.61 24.48 7.43
CA LYS A 92 12.23 24.80 6.12
C LYS A 92 13.48 23.97 5.81
N LYS A 93 13.57 22.76 6.35
CA LYS A 93 14.72 21.85 6.17
C LYS A 93 14.58 20.94 4.95
N LEU A 94 13.41 20.90 4.31
CA LEU A 94 13.15 20.10 3.13
C LEU A 94 12.64 20.98 1.99
N SER A 95 13.12 20.70 0.77
CA SER A 95 12.56 21.24 -0.46
C SER A 95 11.43 20.35 -0.97
N ASP A 96 10.47 20.94 -1.68
CA ASP A 96 9.35 20.20 -2.27
C ASP A 96 9.81 19.14 -3.28
N VAL A 97 10.91 19.42 -3.99
CA VAL A 97 11.54 18.46 -4.93
C VAL A 97 11.99 17.19 -4.20
N ARG A 98 12.56 17.33 -2.99
CA ARG A 98 12.99 16.17 -2.19
C ARG A 98 11.81 15.39 -1.62
N VAL A 99 10.75 16.08 -1.21
CA VAL A 99 9.51 15.44 -0.78
C VAL A 99 8.90 14.62 -1.92
N PHE A 100 8.88 15.18 -3.12
CA PHE A 100 8.36 14.51 -4.31
C PHE A 100 9.16 13.25 -4.65
N ALA A 101 10.49 13.34 -4.73
CA ALA A 101 11.35 12.19 -4.98
C ALA A 101 11.17 11.08 -3.93
N PHE A 102 11.09 11.44 -2.65
CA PHE A 102 10.82 10.48 -1.59
C PHE A 102 9.47 9.76 -1.75
N ARG A 103 8.42 10.48 -2.18
CA ARG A 103 7.11 9.85 -2.45
C ARG A 103 7.14 8.94 -3.67
N GLU A 104 7.90 9.28 -4.71
CA GLU A 104 8.13 8.37 -5.85
C GLU A 104 8.84 7.08 -5.42
N GLU A 105 9.88 7.19 -4.60
CA GLU A 105 10.59 6.03 -4.04
C GLU A 105 9.64 5.15 -3.21
N CYS A 106 8.78 5.76 -2.38
CA CYS A 106 7.78 5.03 -1.61
C CYS A 106 6.76 4.32 -2.51
N MET A 107 6.32 4.97 -3.59
CA MET A 107 5.42 4.38 -4.57
C MET A 107 6.06 3.18 -5.27
N ALA A 108 7.31 3.32 -5.72
CA ALA A 108 8.07 2.25 -6.36
C ALA A 108 8.27 1.06 -5.41
N PHE A 109 8.59 1.33 -4.15
CA PHE A 109 8.69 0.30 -3.10
C PHE A 109 7.36 -0.43 -2.90
N MET A 110 6.24 0.28 -2.82
CA MET A 110 4.93 -0.34 -2.67
C MET A 110 4.54 -1.22 -3.87
N LYS A 111 4.80 -0.75 -5.10
CA LYS A 111 4.61 -1.56 -6.31
C LYS A 111 5.45 -2.84 -6.27
N ALA A 112 6.70 -2.75 -5.82
CA ALA A 112 7.58 -3.91 -5.71
C ALA A 112 7.11 -4.93 -4.65
N ILE A 113 6.47 -4.48 -3.57
CA ILE A 113 5.87 -5.38 -2.57
C ILE A 113 4.61 -6.05 -3.12
N ILE A 114 3.74 -5.30 -3.79
CA ILE A 114 2.53 -5.83 -4.43
C ILE A 114 2.89 -6.88 -5.49
N ALA A 115 3.95 -6.66 -6.27
CA ALA A 115 4.44 -7.64 -7.25
C ALA A 115 4.94 -8.95 -6.59
N LYS A 116 5.39 -8.90 -5.33
CA LYS A 116 5.85 -10.08 -4.58
C LYS A 116 4.73 -10.81 -3.85
N THR A 117 3.58 -10.18 -3.68
CA THR A 117 2.39 -10.88 -3.20
C THR A 117 1.82 -11.75 -4.32
N PRO A 118 1.12 -12.86 -4.01
CA PRO A 118 0.54 -13.80 -5.00
C PRO A 118 -0.57 -13.19 -5.89
N ILE A 119 -0.63 -11.87 -5.98
CA ILE A 119 -1.52 -11.06 -6.80
C ILE A 119 -1.07 -11.04 -8.28
N ALA A 120 0.22 -11.27 -8.53
CA ALA A 120 0.87 -10.99 -9.82
C ALA A 120 0.89 -12.15 -10.85
N HIS A 121 0.08 -13.19 -10.68
CA HIS A 121 -0.01 -14.32 -11.62
C HIS A 121 -1.44 -14.59 -12.10
#